data_AF-A0A852HI71-F1
#
_entry.id   AF-A0A852HI71-F1
#
_cell.length_a   1.000
_cell.length_b   1.000
_cell.length_c   1.000
_cell.angle_alpha   90.00
_cell.angle_beta   90.00
_cell.angle_gamma   90.00
#
_symmetry.space_group_name_H-M   'P 1'
#
loop_
_entity.id
_entity.type
_entity.pdbx_description
1 polymer ?
#
loop_
_entity_poly.entity_id
_entity_poly.type
_entity_poly.pdbx_seq_one_letter_code
_entity_poly.pdbx_strand_id
1 'polypeptide(L)'
;QLSLYLGKRDYVDNVDSVESVDGVCLVDPEYLKDRKVYVTLTCAFRYGRDDLDVIGLTFRKDIYVLTTQLYPPVPDQAPKTLTPLQEKLMKKLGENAYPFTFEIATNLPCSITLQPGPDDVGKACGVDFEVKGFCAENLEEKIHKRNSVRLIIRKVQFAPAQTGPAPKAETTRQFMMSDKPLHLEASLDREVYYHGDPIYVTVNINNTTNKVVKKIKISVDQITDVVLYSLDKYTKTVCTEEI
;
A
#
# COMPACT_ATOMS: atom_id res chain seq x y z
N GLN A 1 -11.43 -29.53 2.84
CA GLN A 1 -10.65 -28.47 2.18
C GLN A 1 -11.26 -27.08 2.38
N LEU A 2 -10.46 -26.01 2.29
CA LEU A 2 -10.89 -24.60 2.42
C LEU A 2 -10.52 -23.83 1.13
N SER A 3 -11.44 -23.03 0.60
CA SER A 3 -11.20 -22.22 -0.61
C SER A 3 -11.70 -20.78 -0.41
N LEU A 4 -10.85 -19.78 -0.68
CA LEU A 4 -11.22 -18.36 -0.64
C LEU A 4 -11.46 -17.80 -2.04
N TYR A 5 -12.52 -16.99 -2.16
CA TYR A 5 -12.89 -16.27 -3.37
C TYR A 5 -12.94 -14.77 -3.07
N LEU A 6 -12.18 -13.98 -3.83
CA LEU A 6 -12.17 -12.52 -3.83
C LEU A 6 -12.47 -12.02 -5.25
N GLY A 7 -13.19 -10.91 -5.37
CA GLY A 7 -13.51 -10.31 -6.68
C GLY A 7 -12.35 -9.59 -7.33
N LYS A 8 -11.44 -9.03 -6.52
CA LYS A 8 -10.29 -8.24 -6.95
C LYS A 8 -9.13 -8.38 -5.95
N ARG A 9 -7.96 -7.88 -6.34
CA ARG A 9 -6.77 -7.81 -5.45
C ARG A 9 -6.35 -6.40 -5.08
N ASP A 10 -6.88 -5.39 -5.78
CA ASP A 10 -6.58 -3.99 -5.51
C ASP A 10 -7.83 -3.32 -4.97
N TYR A 11 -7.68 -2.66 -3.83
CA TYR A 11 -8.74 -1.94 -3.12
C TYR A 11 -8.32 -0.48 -3.02
N VAL A 12 -9.16 0.40 -3.54
CA VAL A 12 -8.87 1.82 -3.67
C VAL A 12 -9.10 2.54 -2.35
N ASP A 13 -8.12 3.37 -1.98
CA ASP A 13 -8.21 4.35 -0.90
C ASP A 13 -8.38 5.75 -1.51
N ASN A 14 -9.53 6.37 -1.22
CA ASN A 14 -9.92 7.70 -1.67
C ASN A 14 -9.65 8.79 -0.62
N VAL A 15 -8.82 8.51 0.39
CA VAL A 15 -8.52 9.37 1.55
C VAL A 15 -9.66 9.42 2.58
N ASP A 16 -10.89 9.66 2.14
CA ASP A 16 -12.08 9.72 3.00
C ASP A 16 -12.70 8.34 3.28
N SER A 17 -12.42 7.38 2.39
CA SER A 17 -13.02 6.05 2.37
C SER A 17 -12.09 5.06 1.69
N VAL A 18 -12.17 3.80 2.09
CA VAL A 18 -11.45 2.69 1.44
C VAL A 18 -12.48 1.67 0.97
N GLU A 19 -12.29 1.15 -0.24
CA GLU A 19 -13.13 0.06 -0.74
C GLU A 19 -13.05 -1.16 0.18
N SER A 20 -14.21 -1.68 0.56
CA SER A 20 -14.30 -2.84 1.44
C SER A 20 -13.86 -4.12 0.75
N VAL A 21 -13.28 -5.04 1.52
CA VAL A 21 -12.84 -6.35 1.07
C VAL A 21 -13.98 -7.33 1.22
N ASP A 22 -14.69 -7.61 0.14
CA ASP A 22 -15.75 -8.61 0.09
C ASP A 22 -15.28 -9.93 -0.52
N GLY A 23 -15.71 -11.03 0.07
CA GLY A 23 -15.37 -12.37 -0.39
C GLY A 23 -16.30 -13.46 0.12
N VAL A 24 -16.03 -14.68 -0.35
CA VAL A 24 -16.73 -15.89 0.07
C VAL A 24 -15.70 -16.98 0.37
N CYS A 25 -15.91 -17.69 1.46
CA CYS A 25 -15.13 -18.87 1.82
C CYS A 25 -15.99 -20.12 1.60
N LEU A 26 -15.54 -21.02 0.73
CA LEU A 26 -16.14 -22.34 0.58
C LEU A 26 -15.46 -23.29 1.55
N VAL A 27 -16.27 -23.96 2.37
CA VAL A 27 -15.80 -24.91 3.35
C VAL A 27 -16.30 -26.30 3.00
N ASP A 28 -15.44 -27.28 3.16
CA ASP A 28 -15.78 -28.70 3.05
C ASP A 28 -16.17 -29.24 4.44
N PRO A 29 -17.44 -29.65 4.64
CA PRO A 29 -17.91 -30.14 5.93
C PRO A 29 -17.17 -31.39 6.44
N GLU A 30 -16.71 -32.28 5.54
CA GLU A 30 -16.01 -33.50 5.94
C GLU A 30 -14.64 -33.19 6.58
N TYR A 31 -14.07 -32.04 6.21
CA TYR A 31 -12.79 -31.55 6.73
C TYR A 31 -12.91 -30.80 8.06
N LEU A 32 -14.08 -30.19 8.32
CA LEU A 32 -14.32 -29.31 9.46
C LEU A 32 -14.32 -30.06 10.79
N LYS A 33 -14.97 -31.23 10.85
CA LYS A 33 -15.26 -31.94 12.11
C LYS A 33 -15.82 -30.95 13.15
N ASP A 34 -15.18 -30.82 14.31
CA ASP A 34 -15.58 -29.90 15.40
C ASP A 34 -14.84 -28.56 15.39
N ARG A 35 -14.12 -28.23 14.30
CA ARG A 35 -13.29 -27.01 14.22
C ARG A 35 -14.11 -25.83 13.70
N LYS A 36 -13.58 -24.64 13.90
CA LYS A 36 -14.14 -23.37 13.45
C LYS A 36 -13.36 -22.86 12.25
N VAL A 37 -14.03 -22.10 11.38
CA VAL A 37 -13.41 -21.41 10.24
C VAL A 37 -13.37 -19.93 10.52
N TYR A 38 -12.19 -19.35 10.36
CA TYR A 38 -11.94 -17.93 10.49
C TYR A 38 -11.38 -17.38 9.19
N VAL A 39 -11.65 -16.10 8.96
CA VAL A 39 -10.93 -15.29 7.98
C VAL A 39 -10.38 -14.06 8.69
N THR A 40 -9.15 -13.70 8.35
CA THR A 40 -8.49 -12.52 8.87
C THR A 40 -8.04 -11.61 7.74
N LEU A 41 -8.16 -10.30 7.95
CA LEU A 41 -7.47 -9.27 7.18
C LEU A 41 -6.34 -8.72 8.03
N THR A 42 -5.10 -8.86 7.56
CA THR A 42 -3.90 -8.40 8.26
C THR A 42 -3.16 -7.35 7.43
N CYS A 43 -2.93 -6.18 7.99
CA CYS A 43 -1.94 -5.22 7.50
C CYS A 43 -0.64 -5.46 8.26
N ALA A 44 0.41 -5.86 7.56
CA ALA A 44 1.71 -6.14 8.17
C ALA A 44 2.80 -5.27 7.55
N PHE A 45 3.71 -4.81 8.40
CA PHE A 45 5.00 -4.30 7.97
C PHE A 45 5.99 -5.46 7.96
N ARG A 46 6.70 -5.62 6.85
CA ARG A 46 7.77 -6.60 6.69
C ARG A 46 9.09 -5.90 6.42
N TYR A 47 10.15 -6.45 7.01
CA TYR A 47 11.50 -6.00 6.84
C TYR A 47 12.45 -7.20 6.86
N GLY A 48 13.28 -7.35 5.83
CA GLY A 48 14.15 -8.51 5.63
C GLY A 48 13.71 -9.35 4.43
N ARG A 49 14.34 -10.51 4.21
CA ARG A 49 13.95 -11.40 3.10
C ARG A 49 13.05 -12.53 3.59
N ASP A 50 12.02 -12.87 2.81
CA ASP A 50 11.13 -14.01 3.07
C ASP A 50 11.81 -15.39 2.86
N ASP A 51 13.04 -15.45 2.31
CA ASP A 51 13.73 -16.67 1.86
C ASP A 51 14.77 -17.24 2.84
N LEU A 52 15.04 -16.57 3.96
CA LEU A 52 16.05 -16.99 4.92
C LEU A 52 15.41 -17.33 6.27
N ASP A 53 15.16 -18.63 6.48
CA ASP A 53 14.99 -19.26 7.81
C ASP A 53 16.33 -19.24 8.58
N VAL A 54 16.99 -18.08 8.64
CA VAL A 54 18.24 -17.86 9.38
C VAL A 54 17.93 -16.90 10.53
N ILE A 55 18.33 -17.36 11.72
CA ILE A 55 18.23 -16.67 12.99
C ILE A 55 18.66 -15.20 12.84
N GLY A 56 17.70 -14.26 12.89
CA GLY A 56 17.96 -12.88 13.33
C GLY A 56 17.65 -11.69 12.42
N LEU A 57 17.09 -11.82 11.21
CA LEU A 57 16.94 -10.65 10.31
C LEU A 57 15.58 -10.48 9.60
N THR A 58 14.60 -11.37 9.82
CA THR A 58 13.24 -11.22 9.28
C THR A 58 12.31 -10.66 10.36
N PHE A 59 11.81 -9.45 10.12
CA PHE A 59 10.88 -8.78 11.02
C PHE A 59 9.53 -8.63 10.33
N ARG A 60 8.49 -9.15 10.98
CA ARG A 60 7.09 -8.90 10.62
C ARG A 60 6.41 -8.29 11.83
N LYS A 61 5.79 -7.13 11.64
CA LYS A 61 4.92 -6.50 12.63
C LYS A 61 3.54 -6.35 12.04
N ASP A 62 2.58 -7.04 12.62
CA ASP A 62 1.18 -6.84 12.28
C ASP A 62 0.75 -5.47 12.85
N ILE A 63 0.46 -4.53 11.95
CA ILE A 63 0.01 -3.17 12.27
C ILE A 63 -1.47 -3.19 12.63
N TYR A 64 -2.24 -4.00 11.90
CA TYR A 64 -3.69 -4.09 12.04
C TYR A 64 -4.17 -5.49 11.69
N VAL A 65 -5.10 -6.01 12.48
CA VAL A 65 -5.71 -7.33 12.26
C VAL A 65 -7.20 -7.25 12.52
N LEU A 66 -8.01 -7.66 11.54
CA LEU A 66 -9.42 -7.95 11.71
C LEU A 66 -9.64 -9.45 11.57
N THR A 67 -10.54 -9.99 12.39
CA THR A 67 -10.84 -11.42 12.43
C THR A 67 -12.35 -11.62 12.46
N THR A 68 -12.85 -12.49 11.59
CA THR A 68 -14.27 -12.87 11.52
C THR A 68 -14.39 -14.38 11.52
N GLN A 69 -15.29 -14.92 12.34
CA GLN A 69 -15.67 -16.34 12.33
C GLN A 69 -16.76 -16.59 11.28
N LEU A 70 -16.48 -17.48 10.34
CA LEU A 70 -17.43 -17.85 9.28
C LEU A 70 -18.22 -19.11 9.62
N TYR A 71 -17.57 -20.08 10.29
CA TYR A 71 -18.20 -21.32 10.70
C TYR A 71 -17.80 -21.70 12.14
N PRO A 72 -18.75 -22.10 13.00
CA PRO A 72 -20.19 -21.91 12.81
C PRO A 72 -20.52 -20.40 12.69
N PRO A 73 -21.53 -20.00 11.90
CA PRO A 73 -21.85 -18.59 11.69
C PRO A 73 -22.19 -17.87 12.99
N VAL A 74 -21.63 -16.67 13.19
CA VAL A 74 -21.93 -15.80 14.33
C VAL A 74 -22.78 -14.62 13.83
N PRO A 75 -24.04 -14.44 14.30
CA PRO A 75 -24.95 -13.44 13.76
C PRO A 75 -24.39 -12.01 13.71
N ASP A 76 -23.64 -11.61 14.73
CA ASP A 76 -23.08 -10.25 14.82
C ASP A 76 -21.87 -10.01 13.90
N GLN A 77 -21.23 -11.08 13.41
CA GLN A 77 -20.05 -10.99 12.54
C GLN A 77 -20.36 -11.31 11.07
N ALA A 78 -21.52 -11.89 10.79
CA ALA A 78 -21.96 -12.16 9.43
C ALA A 78 -22.34 -10.84 8.73
N PRO A 79 -22.03 -10.70 7.41
CA PRO A 79 -22.49 -9.55 6.65
C PRO A 79 -24.02 -9.40 6.70
N LYS A 80 -24.51 -8.23 7.15
CA LYS A 80 -25.95 -7.94 7.23
C LYS A 80 -26.61 -7.85 5.85
N THR A 81 -25.86 -7.35 4.88
CA THR A 81 -26.27 -7.22 3.47
C THR A 81 -25.18 -7.79 2.59
N LEU A 82 -25.55 -8.63 1.62
CA LEU A 82 -24.62 -9.24 0.69
C LEU A 82 -24.31 -8.29 -0.47
N THR A 83 -23.06 -8.33 -0.94
CA THR A 83 -22.68 -7.64 -2.18
C THR A 83 -23.16 -8.43 -3.41
N PRO A 84 -23.30 -7.79 -4.59
CA PRO A 84 -23.66 -8.50 -5.82
C PRO A 84 -22.70 -9.65 -6.18
N LEU A 85 -21.42 -9.54 -5.78
CA LEU A 85 -20.44 -10.61 -5.93
C LEU A 85 -20.77 -11.79 -5.01
N GLN A 86 -20.97 -11.51 -3.72
CA GLN A 86 -21.32 -12.53 -2.73
C GLN A 86 -22.61 -13.25 -3.11
N GLU A 87 -23.66 -12.55 -3.51
CA GLU A 87 -24.92 -13.17 -3.96
C GLU A 87 -24.71 -14.18 -5.11
N LYS A 88 -23.91 -13.81 -6.12
CA LYS A 88 -23.61 -14.68 -7.26
C LYS A 88 -22.77 -15.89 -6.84
N LEU A 89 -21.77 -15.69 -5.99
CA LEU A 89 -20.91 -16.76 -5.51
C LEU A 89 -21.64 -17.73 -4.60
N MET A 90 -22.48 -17.24 -3.68
CA MET A 90 -23.29 -18.07 -2.80
C MET A 90 -24.25 -18.95 -3.60
N LYS A 91 -24.93 -18.39 -4.61
CA LYS A 91 -25.80 -19.16 -5.53
C LYS A 91 -25.02 -20.21 -6.33
N LYS A 92 -23.77 -19.94 -6.70
CA LYS A 92 -22.94 -20.83 -7.53
C LYS A 92 -22.25 -21.94 -6.73
N LEU A 93 -21.79 -21.62 -5.51
CA LEU A 93 -20.96 -22.49 -4.68
C LEU A 93 -21.78 -23.38 -3.72
N GLY A 94 -23.04 -23.03 -3.47
CA GLY A 94 -23.97 -23.84 -2.68
C GLY A 94 -23.94 -23.51 -1.18
N GLU A 95 -24.47 -24.43 -0.38
CA GLU A 95 -24.81 -24.20 1.03
C GLU A 95 -23.61 -24.06 1.98
N ASN A 96 -22.44 -24.56 1.58
CA ASN A 96 -21.22 -24.49 2.39
C ASN A 96 -20.34 -23.27 2.05
N ALA A 97 -20.91 -22.30 1.35
CA ALA A 97 -20.29 -21.02 1.07
C ALA A 97 -20.67 -20.03 2.18
N TYR A 98 -19.67 -19.30 2.70
CA TYR A 98 -19.87 -18.33 3.78
C TYR A 98 -19.30 -16.97 3.38
N PRO A 99 -20.10 -15.90 3.34
CA PRO A 99 -19.65 -14.58 2.93
C PRO A 99 -18.93 -13.86 4.06
N PHE A 100 -17.99 -12.99 3.71
CA PHE A 100 -17.29 -12.10 4.64
C PHE A 100 -17.02 -10.74 3.99
N THR A 101 -16.97 -9.70 4.82
CA THR A 101 -16.65 -8.33 4.41
C THR A 101 -15.74 -7.70 5.47
N PHE A 102 -14.66 -7.06 5.05
CA PHE A 102 -13.81 -6.24 5.92
C PHE A 102 -13.80 -4.78 5.48
N GLU A 103 -14.00 -3.89 6.43
CA GLU A 103 -13.79 -2.46 6.25
C GLU A 103 -12.35 -2.11 6.64
N ILE A 104 -11.59 -1.57 5.69
CA ILE A 104 -10.21 -1.15 5.93
C ILE A 104 -10.23 0.26 6.53
N ALA A 105 -9.57 0.47 7.67
CA ALA A 105 -9.47 1.80 8.27
C ALA A 105 -8.65 2.75 7.36
N THR A 106 -9.13 3.98 7.21
CA THR A 106 -8.56 5.02 6.33
C THR A 106 -7.15 5.47 6.77
N ASN A 107 -6.86 5.40 8.07
CA ASN A 107 -5.57 5.79 8.64
C ASN A 107 -4.47 4.72 8.50
N LEU A 108 -4.74 3.58 7.86
CA LEU A 108 -3.72 2.56 7.60
C LEU A 108 -2.87 2.95 6.39
N PRO A 109 -1.57 2.61 6.39
CA PRO A 109 -0.72 2.83 5.24
C PRO A 109 -1.20 2.06 4.00
N CYS A 110 -0.94 2.61 2.81
CA CYS A 110 -1.15 1.90 1.56
C CYS A 110 -0.09 0.81 1.35
N SER A 111 -0.36 -0.13 0.44
CA SER A 111 0.59 -1.17 0.10
C SER A 111 1.79 -0.60 -0.64
N ILE A 112 2.96 -0.70 -0.03
CA ILE A 112 4.22 -0.21 -0.57
C ILE A 112 5.30 -1.26 -0.40
N THR A 113 6.20 -1.38 -1.36
CA THR A 113 7.36 -2.26 -1.27
C THR A 113 8.57 -1.54 -1.82
N LEU A 114 9.57 -1.38 -0.96
CA LEU A 114 10.87 -0.85 -1.31
C LEU A 114 11.68 -1.98 -1.94
N GLN A 115 11.96 -1.84 -3.23
CA GLN A 115 12.88 -2.71 -3.92
C GLN A 115 14.30 -2.24 -3.59
N PRO A 116 15.16 -3.11 -3.01
CA PRO A 116 16.56 -2.76 -2.80
C PRO A 116 17.25 -2.51 -4.14
N GLY A 117 18.12 -1.51 -4.21
CA GLY A 117 18.98 -1.31 -5.37
C GLY A 117 19.97 -2.46 -5.58
N PRO A 118 20.64 -2.53 -6.74
CA PRO A 118 21.62 -3.59 -7.03
C PRO A 118 22.76 -3.70 -5.99
N ASP A 119 23.17 -2.55 -5.43
CA ASP A 119 24.22 -2.45 -4.40
C ASP A 119 23.67 -2.52 -2.96
N ASP A 120 22.34 -2.49 -2.78
CA ASP A 120 21.69 -2.58 -1.48
C ASP A 120 21.59 -4.05 -1.07
N VAL A 121 22.66 -4.57 -0.47
CA VAL A 121 22.69 -5.93 0.06
C VAL A 121 21.77 -6.04 1.28
N GLY A 122 20.52 -6.41 1.01
CA GLY A 122 19.56 -6.79 2.02
C GLY A 122 18.71 -5.62 2.52
N LYS A 123 17.43 -5.68 2.17
CA LYS A 123 16.29 -5.94 3.08
C LYS A 123 15.05 -5.44 2.36
N ALA A 124 14.28 -6.36 1.77
CA ALA A 124 12.98 -5.97 1.24
C ALA A 124 12.16 -5.42 2.41
N CYS A 125 11.58 -4.24 2.21
CA CYS A 125 10.85 -3.53 3.24
C CYS A 125 9.52 -3.10 2.64
N GLY A 126 8.42 -3.33 3.34
CA GLY A 126 7.12 -2.98 2.79
C GLY A 126 5.97 -3.17 3.75
N VAL A 127 4.83 -2.70 3.28
CA VAL A 127 3.52 -2.90 3.89
C VAL A 127 2.69 -3.72 2.94
N ASP A 128 2.18 -4.86 3.41
CA ASP A 128 1.31 -5.74 2.67
C ASP A 128 0.00 -6.01 3.43
N PHE A 129 -1.08 -6.23 2.66
CA PHE A 129 -2.36 -6.67 3.20
C PHE A 129 -2.56 -8.14 2.83
N GLU A 130 -2.88 -8.96 3.82
CA GLU A 130 -3.09 -10.39 3.68
C GLU A 130 -4.51 -10.75 4.10
N VAL A 131 -5.27 -11.40 3.21
CA VAL A 131 -6.52 -12.09 3.55
C VAL A 131 -6.19 -13.57 3.74
N LYS A 132 -6.42 -14.07 4.96
CA LYS A 132 -6.09 -15.45 5.32
C LYS A 132 -7.30 -16.15 5.89
N GLY A 133 -7.68 -17.27 5.28
CA GLY A 133 -8.71 -18.18 5.77
C GLY A 133 -8.06 -19.39 6.41
N PHE A 134 -8.57 -19.84 7.55
CA PHE A 134 -8.02 -21.02 8.22
C PHE A 134 -9.05 -21.73 9.11
N CYS A 135 -8.80 -23.01 9.36
CA CYS A 135 -9.55 -23.80 10.34
C CYS A 135 -8.76 -23.93 11.65
N ALA A 136 -9.42 -23.70 12.79
CA ALA A 136 -8.85 -23.81 14.14
C ALA A 136 -9.94 -24.14 15.18
N GLU A 137 -9.57 -24.74 16.31
CA GLU A 137 -10.47 -24.96 17.46
C GLU A 137 -10.78 -23.64 18.18
N ASN A 138 -9.76 -22.78 18.29
CA ASN A 138 -9.84 -21.43 18.85
C ASN A 138 -8.77 -20.52 18.21
N LEU A 139 -8.83 -19.21 18.50
CA LEU A 139 -7.90 -18.22 17.93
C LEU A 139 -6.47 -18.28 18.51
N GLU A 140 -6.27 -19.01 19.61
CA GLU A 140 -4.96 -19.18 20.24
C GLU A 140 -4.17 -20.34 19.62
N GLU A 141 -4.84 -21.25 18.90
CA GLU A 141 -4.22 -22.38 18.21
C GLU A 141 -3.22 -21.89 17.16
N LYS A 142 -2.02 -22.48 17.18
CA LYS A 142 -1.02 -22.23 16.14
C LYS A 142 -1.51 -22.77 14.79
N ILE A 143 -1.81 -21.86 13.87
CA ILE A 143 -2.36 -22.20 12.55
C ILE A 143 -1.31 -22.87 11.66
N HIS A 144 -1.55 -24.13 11.29
CA HIS A 144 -0.71 -24.85 10.33
C HIS A 144 -0.97 -24.42 8.88
N LYS A 145 0.10 -24.31 8.07
CA LYS A 145 0.01 -23.94 6.64
C LYS A 145 -0.96 -24.81 5.85
N ARG A 146 -1.01 -26.12 6.13
CA ARG A 146 -1.94 -27.08 5.48
C ARG A 146 -3.42 -26.77 5.74
N ASN A 147 -3.73 -26.08 6.85
CA ASN A 147 -5.08 -25.75 7.30
C ASN A 147 -5.47 -24.31 6.93
N SER A 148 -4.67 -23.62 6.11
CA SER A 148 -4.88 -22.21 5.80
C SER A 148 -4.66 -21.92 4.33
N VAL A 149 -5.41 -20.96 3.81
CA VAL A 149 -5.20 -20.37 2.49
C VAL A 149 -4.98 -18.86 2.69
N ARG A 150 -4.05 -18.29 1.91
CA ARG A 150 -3.67 -16.88 2.02
C ARG A 150 -3.68 -16.23 0.65
N LEU A 151 -4.15 -14.98 0.59
CA LEU A 151 -4.13 -14.13 -0.59
C LEU A 151 -3.56 -12.76 -0.18
N ILE A 152 -2.53 -12.30 -0.90
CA ILE A 152 -2.05 -10.92 -0.75
C ILE A 152 -2.93 -10.01 -1.62
N ILE A 153 -3.40 -8.93 -1.00
CA ILE A 153 -4.16 -7.85 -1.64
C ILE A 153 -3.39 -6.54 -1.46
N ARG A 154 -3.76 -5.50 -2.23
CA ARG A 154 -3.15 -4.18 -2.19
C ARG A 154 -4.18 -3.12 -1.85
N LYS A 155 -3.82 -2.25 -0.90
CA LYS A 155 -4.48 -0.96 -0.69
C LYS A 155 -3.77 0.07 -1.57
N VAL A 156 -4.44 0.59 -2.59
CA VAL A 156 -3.85 1.54 -3.56
C VAL A 156 -4.51 2.90 -3.40
N GLN A 157 -3.70 3.95 -3.29
CA GLN A 157 -4.23 5.30 -3.12
C GLN A 157 -4.60 5.90 -4.47
N PHE A 158 -5.79 6.47 -4.57
CA PHE A 158 -6.16 7.39 -5.63
C PHE A 158 -6.22 8.80 -5.09
N ALA A 159 -5.76 9.76 -5.91
CA ALA A 159 -5.81 11.14 -5.53
C ALA A 159 -7.24 11.69 -5.67
N PRO A 160 -7.67 12.61 -4.80
CA PRO A 160 -8.95 13.30 -4.94
C PRO A 160 -9.06 14.01 -6.30
N ALA A 161 -10.28 14.11 -6.83
CA ALA A 161 -10.55 14.80 -8.09
C ALA A 161 -10.29 16.32 -8.03
N GLN A 162 -10.39 16.92 -6.84
CA GLN A 162 -10.04 18.33 -6.62
C GLN A 162 -8.63 18.43 -6.07
N THR A 163 -7.70 18.86 -6.93
CA THR A 163 -6.32 19.19 -6.53
C THR A 163 -6.24 20.66 -6.16
N GLY A 164 -5.31 21.01 -5.29
CA GLY A 164 -4.99 22.38 -4.93
C GLY A 164 -4.35 23.17 -6.06
N PRO A 165 -3.91 24.41 -5.78
CA PRO A 165 -3.31 25.29 -6.77
C PRO A 165 -1.99 24.73 -7.29
N ALA A 166 -1.67 25.07 -8.55
CA ALA A 166 -0.39 24.77 -9.18
C ALA A 166 0.79 25.22 -8.29
N PRO A 167 1.71 24.31 -7.92
CA PRO A 167 2.88 24.62 -7.11
C PRO A 167 3.79 25.65 -7.76
N LYS A 168 4.28 26.61 -6.97
CA LYS A 168 5.26 27.61 -7.38
C LYS A 168 6.27 27.84 -6.26
N ALA A 169 7.55 27.90 -6.61
CA ALA A 169 8.64 28.20 -5.69
C ALA A 169 9.59 29.23 -6.32
N GLU A 170 10.06 30.19 -5.52
CA GLU A 170 11.01 31.20 -5.96
C GLU A 170 12.18 31.33 -4.98
N THR A 171 13.35 31.69 -5.50
CA THR A 171 14.53 31.98 -4.68
C THR A 171 15.38 33.05 -5.33
N THR A 172 16.01 33.86 -4.48
CA THR A 172 16.95 34.90 -4.91
C THR A 172 18.31 34.60 -4.33
N ARG A 173 19.34 34.53 -5.18
CA ARG A 173 20.73 34.31 -4.79
C ARG A 173 21.55 35.56 -5.06
N GLN A 174 22.35 35.93 -4.08
CA GLN A 174 23.40 36.95 -4.20
C GLN A 174 24.75 36.26 -4.14
N PHE A 175 25.72 36.78 -4.88
CA PHE A 175 27.06 36.20 -4.96
C PHE A 175 28.10 37.21 -4.50
N MET A 176 29.15 36.73 -3.84
CA MET A 176 30.33 37.57 -3.57
C MET A 176 30.86 38.18 -4.87
N MET A 177 31.18 39.49 -4.83
CA MET A 177 31.65 40.30 -5.95
C MET A 177 30.63 40.52 -7.09
N SER A 178 29.32 40.38 -6.80
CA SER A 178 28.23 40.81 -7.69
C SER A 178 27.19 41.59 -6.89
N ASP A 179 27.04 42.88 -7.18
CA ASP A 179 26.08 43.76 -6.48
C ASP A 179 24.63 43.53 -6.92
N LYS A 180 24.43 42.71 -7.96
CA LYS A 180 23.12 42.39 -8.54
C LYS A 180 22.73 40.93 -8.26
N PRO A 181 21.43 40.62 -8.06
CA PRO A 181 20.94 39.29 -7.73
C PRO A 181 20.63 38.39 -8.95
N LEU A 182 20.57 37.08 -8.71
CA LEU A 182 19.97 36.08 -9.59
C LEU A 182 18.64 35.64 -8.97
N HIS A 183 17.54 35.86 -9.68
CA HIS A 183 16.23 35.38 -9.27
C HIS A 183 15.84 34.17 -10.12
N LEU A 184 15.40 33.11 -9.44
CA LEU A 184 14.94 31.86 -10.04
C LEU A 184 13.54 31.57 -9.51
N GLU A 185 12.61 31.33 -10.42
CA GLU A 185 11.26 30.88 -10.14
C GLU A 185 11.00 29.59 -10.92
N ALA A 186 10.37 28.61 -10.26
CA ALA A 186 9.92 27.38 -10.89
C ALA A 186 8.46 27.11 -10.51
N SER A 187 7.67 26.62 -11.47
CA SER A 187 6.28 26.21 -11.25
C SER A 187 5.93 24.93 -12.00
N LEU A 188 4.93 24.23 -11.48
CA LEU A 188 4.33 23.04 -12.10
C LEU A 188 2.95 23.41 -12.66
N ASP A 189 2.44 22.64 -13.63
CA ASP A 189 1.08 22.83 -14.14
C ASP A 189 0.00 22.29 -13.20
N ARG A 190 0.34 21.30 -12.37
CA ARG A 190 -0.57 20.61 -11.45
C ARG A 190 0.13 20.29 -10.13
N GLU A 191 -0.67 20.14 -9.08
CA GLU A 191 -0.17 19.66 -7.78
C GLU A 191 0.00 18.14 -7.75
N VAL A 192 -0.91 17.41 -8.41
CA VAL A 192 -0.95 15.95 -8.38
C VAL A 192 -0.87 15.39 -9.80
N TYR A 193 -0.04 14.35 -9.95
CA TYR A 193 0.17 13.62 -11.20
C TYR A 193 -0.11 12.14 -10.98
N TYR A 194 -0.72 11.48 -11.96
CA TYR A 194 -0.82 10.02 -11.98
C TYR A 194 0.41 9.39 -12.63
N HIS A 195 0.62 8.10 -12.34
CA HIS A 195 1.69 7.34 -12.97
C HIS A 195 1.54 7.36 -14.50
N GLY A 196 2.59 7.82 -15.19
CA GLY A 196 2.62 7.94 -16.65
C GLY A 196 2.26 9.32 -17.18
N ASP A 197 1.72 10.22 -16.34
CA ASP A 197 1.48 11.60 -16.75
C ASP A 197 2.81 12.35 -16.95
N PRO A 198 2.95 13.15 -18.03
CA PRO A 198 4.09 14.05 -18.17
C PRO A 198 4.03 15.16 -17.12
N ILE A 199 5.18 15.49 -16.54
CA ILE A 199 5.34 16.59 -15.57
C ILE A 199 5.90 17.80 -16.30
N TYR A 200 5.12 18.88 -16.39
CA TYR A 200 5.57 20.12 -17.03
C TYR A 200 6.14 21.08 -15.99
N VAL A 201 7.44 21.39 -16.14
CA VAL A 201 8.16 22.31 -15.25
C VAL A 201 8.46 23.60 -16.01
N THR A 202 7.91 24.72 -15.54
CA THR A 202 8.23 26.06 -16.06
C THR A 202 9.32 26.68 -15.20
N VAL A 203 10.41 27.14 -15.83
CA VAL A 203 11.56 27.74 -15.13
C VAL A 203 11.81 29.16 -15.66
N ASN A 204 11.70 30.15 -14.78
CA ASN A 204 11.93 31.55 -15.07
C ASN A 204 13.22 32.02 -14.36
N ILE A 205 14.22 32.42 -15.15
CA ILE A 205 15.51 32.91 -14.63
C ILE A 205 15.69 34.38 -14.99
N ASN A 206 15.71 35.24 -13.98
CA ASN A 206 16.11 36.64 -14.13
C ASN A 206 17.52 36.84 -13.56
N ASN A 207 18.51 36.74 -14.45
CA ASN A 207 19.92 36.89 -14.09
C ASN A 207 20.38 38.34 -14.33
N THR A 208 20.45 39.12 -13.25
CA THR A 208 21.02 40.47 -13.30
C THR A 208 22.47 40.51 -12.83
N THR A 209 23.06 39.37 -12.45
CA THR A 209 24.44 39.25 -11.97
C THR A 209 25.47 39.42 -13.09
N ASN A 210 26.76 39.47 -12.73
CA ASN A 210 27.87 39.37 -13.68
C ASN A 210 28.29 37.91 -14.00
N LYS A 211 27.58 36.91 -13.49
CA LYS A 211 27.88 35.48 -13.68
C LYS A 211 27.01 34.87 -14.78
N VAL A 212 27.50 33.79 -15.39
CA VAL A 212 26.81 33.05 -16.46
C VAL A 212 26.19 31.77 -15.91
N VAL A 213 24.90 31.53 -16.22
CA VAL A 213 24.24 30.24 -15.99
C VAL A 213 24.70 29.29 -17.09
N LYS A 214 25.43 28.22 -16.72
CA LYS A 214 26.03 27.29 -17.69
C LYS A 214 25.08 26.18 -18.15
N LYS A 215 24.17 25.75 -17.28
CA LYS A 215 23.36 24.55 -17.41
C LYS A 215 22.19 24.61 -16.44
N ILE A 216 21.05 24.06 -16.85
CA ILE A 216 19.87 23.87 -16.00
C ILE A 216 19.61 22.38 -15.89
N LYS A 217 19.55 21.86 -14.66
CA LYS A 217 19.24 20.45 -14.40
C LYS A 217 17.93 20.39 -13.62
N ILE A 218 16.99 19.61 -14.12
CA ILE A 218 15.69 19.32 -13.48
C ILE A 218 15.74 17.87 -13.02
N SER A 219 15.34 17.59 -11.79
CA SER A 219 15.25 16.23 -11.26
C SER A 219 13.95 16.01 -10.50
N VAL A 220 13.43 14.78 -10.60
CA VAL A 220 12.33 14.29 -9.77
C VAL A 220 12.94 13.31 -8.78
N ASP A 221 12.85 13.65 -7.50
CA ASP A 221 13.42 12.85 -6.41
C ASP A 221 12.30 12.18 -5.62
N GLN A 222 12.34 10.86 -5.53
CA GLN A 222 11.49 10.08 -4.64
C GLN A 222 12.12 10.06 -3.25
N ILE A 223 11.38 10.57 -2.27
CA ILE A 223 11.75 10.55 -0.85
C ILE A 223 10.95 9.44 -0.18
N THR A 224 11.61 8.59 0.60
CA THR A 224 10.99 7.51 1.37
C THR A 224 11.49 7.58 2.81
N ASP A 225 10.57 7.80 3.74
CA ASP A 225 10.84 7.79 5.18
C ASP A 225 10.22 6.51 5.78
N VAL A 226 11.06 5.66 6.37
CA VAL A 226 10.64 4.47 7.12
C VAL A 226 10.53 4.88 8.60
N VAL A 227 9.38 4.64 9.22
CA VAL A 227 9.06 5.21 10.56
C VAL A 227 8.80 4.17 11.64
N LEU A 228 8.97 2.88 11.35
CA LEU A 228 8.52 1.79 12.24
C LEU A 228 9.62 1.21 13.13
N TYR A 229 10.83 1.02 12.61
CA TYR A 229 11.91 0.30 13.30
C TYR A 229 13.20 1.14 13.36
N SER A 230 13.60 1.67 12.22
CA SER A 230 14.68 2.64 12.05
C SER A 230 14.08 3.88 11.39
N LEU A 231 14.52 5.06 11.80
CA LEU A 231 14.20 6.33 11.13
C LEU A 231 15.08 6.44 9.88
N ASP A 232 14.91 5.52 8.95
CA ASP A 232 15.67 5.50 7.71
C ASP A 232 15.02 6.43 6.69
N LYS A 233 15.85 7.26 6.08
CA LYS A 233 15.44 8.14 4.99
C LYS A 233 16.21 7.79 3.72
N TYR A 234 15.47 7.45 2.68
CA TYR A 234 16.00 7.17 1.36
C TYR A 234 15.59 8.29 0.40
N THR A 235 16.52 8.73 -0.44
CA THR A 235 16.24 9.67 -1.52
C THR A 235 16.86 9.13 -2.79
N LYS A 236 16.04 8.95 -3.83
CA LYS A 236 16.47 8.43 -5.13
C LYS A 236 15.91 9.31 -6.23
N THR A 237 16.76 9.76 -7.12
CA THR A 237 16.35 10.47 -8.33
C THR A 237 15.71 9.48 -9.31
N VAL A 238 14.43 9.67 -9.62
CA VAL A 238 13.65 8.81 -10.51
C VAL A 238 13.58 9.32 -11.94
N CYS A 239 13.79 10.62 -12.14
CA CYS A 239 13.89 11.25 -13.44
C CYS A 239 14.87 12.42 -13.40
N THR A 240 15.58 12.67 -14.49
CA THR A 240 16.48 13.82 -14.64
C THR A 240 16.46 14.29 -16.08
N GLU A 241 16.39 15.59 -16.27
CA GLU A 241 16.53 16.26 -17.55
C GLU A 241 17.51 17.44 -17.44
N GLU A 242 18.21 17.72 -18.53
CA GLU A 242 19.27 18.70 -18.60
C GLU A 242 19.12 19.56 -19.86
N ILE A 243 19.18 20.88 -19.67
CA ILE A 243 19.04 21.92 -20.68
C ILE A 243 20.30 22.79 -20.70
#